data_AF-A0A6N7G7X9-F1
#
_entry.id   AF-A0A6N7G7X9-F1
#
_cell.length_a   1.000
_cell.length_b   1.000
_cell.length_c   1.000
_cell.angle_alpha   90.00
_cell.angle_beta   90.00
_cell.angle_gamma   90.00
#
_symmetry.space_group_name_H-M   'P 1'
#
loop_
_entity.id
_entity.type
_entity.pdbx_description
1 polymer ?
#
loop_
_entity_poly.entity_id
_entity_poly.type
_entity_poly.pdbx_seq_one_letter_code
_entity_poly.pdbx_strand_id
1 'polypeptide(L)'
;MTSRSTFSLRRWRWLSIVAAANLAAVGLVAAPSQAQGASLCSGTAENFTIVGNLAVPAGASCTLINSRVTGNVVVRAEANLGLEGSTVDGDLTAHAASFVDLIGGTVRGTTRLRDAFGGVVESSDVQQVSVAGSGFLITDRSTHGASLVSQGSQTVVLSGRINGDVRTSGDVLTDLHDSVITGRLVVDQAELGSVTCRSEIDANVTVRGSADLVQLGEGTFADCEFNVLGGDLVLQDNLGAIEVNGNVIRGDLGCDGNESAPTGAGNRVRGQQLGQCADLAAAAPALGSSRAATSAEDRIAGLIDGAADRSAAAAAAAERAGPANL
;
A
#
# COMPACT_ATOMS: atom_id res chain seq x y z
N MET A 1 15.58 19.40 18.37
CA MET A 1 15.98 19.64 16.97
C MET A 1 15.44 18.49 16.16
N THR A 2 14.26 18.68 15.57
CA THR A 2 13.47 17.65 14.88
C THR A 2 14.03 17.41 13.48
N SER A 3 14.64 16.24 13.27
CA SER A 3 14.98 15.73 11.95
C SER A 3 13.71 15.15 11.32
N ARG A 4 13.14 15.83 10.32
CA ARG A 4 12.07 15.26 9.50
C ARG A 4 12.72 14.25 8.56
N SER A 5 12.58 12.97 8.83
CA SER A 5 12.96 11.90 7.90
C SER A 5 11.98 11.90 6.74
N THR A 6 12.27 12.69 5.70
CA THR A 6 11.52 12.64 4.45
C THR A 6 11.96 11.40 3.67
N PHE A 7 11.15 10.34 3.70
CA PHE A 7 11.28 9.23 2.77
C PHE A 7 10.92 9.76 1.37
N SER A 8 11.95 10.02 0.57
CA SER A 8 11.82 10.60 -0.77
C SER A 8 12.41 9.63 -1.77
N LEU A 9 11.57 9.11 -2.65
CA LEU A 9 11.99 8.28 -3.78
C LEU A 9 12.88 9.12 -4.70
N ARG A 10 14.16 8.73 -4.81
CA ARG A 10 15.11 9.39 -5.73
C ARG A 10 14.75 9.01 -7.17
N ARG A 11 14.22 9.96 -7.95
CA ARG A 11 13.84 9.74 -9.36
C ARG A 11 14.85 10.41 -10.32
N TRP A 12 15.23 9.71 -11.39
CA TRP A 12 16.03 10.22 -12.51
C TRP A 12 15.11 10.65 -13.67
N ARG A 13 15.32 11.86 -14.22
CA ARG A 13 14.52 12.42 -15.33
C ARG A 13 15.24 12.15 -16.67
N TRP A 14 14.56 11.54 -17.62
CA TRP A 14 15.07 11.29 -18.98
C TRP A 14 14.32 12.16 -20.02
N LEU A 15 15.03 12.58 -21.08
CA LEU A 15 14.53 13.44 -22.17
C LEU A 15 14.11 12.61 -23.39
N SER A 16 12.89 12.84 -23.90
CA SER A 16 12.30 12.16 -25.07
C SER A 16 12.67 12.82 -26.41
N ILE A 17 12.85 12.01 -27.46
CA ILE A 17 12.99 12.44 -28.87
C ILE A 17 11.84 11.83 -29.69
N VAL A 18 11.13 12.66 -30.45
CA VAL A 18 9.96 12.29 -31.29
C VAL A 18 10.39 12.09 -32.74
N ALA A 19 9.86 11.04 -33.40
CA ALA A 19 9.81 10.96 -34.86
C ALA A 19 8.51 10.27 -35.33
N ALA A 20 7.81 10.90 -36.28
CA ALA A 20 6.55 10.47 -36.86
C ALA A 20 6.72 9.98 -38.30
N ALA A 21 5.91 9.02 -38.74
CA ALA A 21 5.56 8.84 -40.14
C ALA A 21 4.26 8.03 -40.31
N ASN A 22 3.34 8.58 -41.11
CA ASN A 22 2.04 8.03 -41.51
C ASN A 22 2.16 7.17 -42.78
N LEU A 23 1.28 6.17 -42.96
CA LEU A 23 0.66 5.87 -44.27
C LEU A 23 -0.56 4.94 -44.15
N ALA A 24 -1.61 5.25 -44.91
CA ALA A 24 -2.95 4.66 -44.85
C ALA A 24 -3.25 3.72 -46.03
N ALA A 25 -4.16 2.75 -45.84
CA ALA A 25 -4.90 2.06 -46.91
C ALA A 25 -6.25 1.53 -46.41
N VAL A 26 -7.31 1.65 -47.22
CA VAL A 26 -8.73 1.31 -46.93
C VAL A 26 -9.19 0.12 -47.78
N GLY A 27 -9.95 -0.81 -47.19
CA GLY A 27 -10.63 -1.94 -47.87
C GLY A 27 -11.82 -2.49 -47.05
N LEU A 28 -12.84 -3.01 -47.75
CA LEU A 28 -14.24 -3.24 -47.31
C LEU A 28 -14.50 -4.19 -46.11
N VAL A 29 -15.63 -3.92 -45.45
CA VAL A 29 -16.06 -4.36 -44.12
C VAL A 29 -16.79 -5.70 -44.14
N ALA A 30 -16.19 -6.72 -43.54
CA ALA A 30 -16.93 -7.78 -42.85
C ALA A 30 -17.21 -7.27 -41.42
N ALA A 31 -18.46 -7.30 -40.96
CA ALA A 31 -18.77 -6.92 -39.59
C ALA A 31 -18.01 -7.86 -38.63
N PRO A 32 -17.03 -7.37 -37.85
CA PRO A 32 -16.34 -8.23 -36.92
C PRO A 32 -17.33 -8.58 -35.81
N SER A 33 -17.40 -9.86 -35.48
CA SER A 33 -17.78 -10.29 -34.14
C SER A 33 -16.75 -9.66 -33.20
N GLN A 34 -17.01 -8.45 -32.70
CA GLN A 34 -16.11 -7.74 -31.81
C GLN A 34 -16.22 -8.37 -30.42
N ALA A 35 -15.59 -9.54 -30.24
CA ALA A 35 -14.83 -9.72 -29.02
C ALA A 35 -13.76 -8.64 -29.08
N GLN A 36 -14.01 -7.48 -28.45
CA GLN A 36 -13.03 -6.40 -28.39
C GLN A 36 -11.81 -6.97 -27.68
N GLY A 37 -10.84 -7.42 -28.47
CA GLY A 37 -9.57 -7.90 -27.97
C GLY A 37 -8.93 -6.76 -27.18
N ALA A 38 -8.35 -7.08 -26.03
CA ALA A 38 -7.60 -6.08 -25.29
C ALA A 38 -6.40 -5.60 -26.12
N SER A 39 -6.17 -4.30 -26.16
CA SER A 39 -4.91 -3.74 -26.71
C SER A 39 -3.74 -4.29 -25.90
N LEU A 40 -2.66 -4.68 -26.58
CA LEU A 40 -1.50 -5.27 -25.93
C LEU A 40 -0.41 -4.21 -25.75
N CYS A 41 -0.06 -3.90 -24.52
CA CYS A 41 1.02 -2.95 -24.23
C CYS A 41 2.33 -3.69 -23.96
N SER A 42 3.35 -3.38 -24.76
CA SER A 42 4.74 -3.75 -24.51
C SER A 42 5.61 -2.58 -24.96
N GLY A 43 6.27 -1.93 -24.01
CA GLY A 43 7.01 -0.70 -24.23
C GLY A 43 6.38 0.53 -23.59
N THR A 44 6.78 1.71 -24.06
CA THR A 44 6.30 2.99 -23.52
C THR A 44 5.25 3.60 -24.43
N ALA A 45 4.13 4.07 -23.86
CA ALA A 45 3.14 4.88 -24.56
C ALA A 45 2.95 6.21 -23.84
N GLU A 46 2.99 7.31 -24.59
CA GLU A 46 2.89 8.66 -24.04
C GLU A 46 1.78 9.46 -24.73
N ASN A 47 0.94 10.16 -23.97
CA ASN A 47 -0.15 10.99 -24.47
C ASN A 47 -1.17 10.23 -25.35
N PHE A 48 -1.43 8.95 -25.03
CA PHE A 48 -2.38 8.10 -25.76
C PHE A 48 -3.72 7.94 -25.04
N THR A 49 -4.79 7.77 -25.80
CA THR A 49 -6.07 7.24 -25.30
C THR A 49 -6.30 5.86 -25.89
N ILE A 50 -6.22 4.82 -25.07
CA ILE A 50 -6.54 3.44 -25.41
C ILE A 50 -8.03 3.22 -25.18
N VAL A 51 -8.77 3.00 -26.26
CA VAL A 51 -10.21 2.71 -26.20
C VAL A 51 -10.43 1.24 -25.90
N GLY A 52 -11.06 0.95 -24.77
CA GLY A 52 -11.36 -0.40 -24.32
C GLY A 52 -10.31 -0.92 -23.35
N ASN A 53 -10.16 -2.25 -23.30
CA ASN A 53 -9.30 -2.92 -22.34
C ASN A 53 -7.85 -2.93 -22.80
N LEU A 54 -6.93 -2.88 -21.85
CA LEU A 54 -5.49 -3.05 -22.06
C LEU A 54 -5.02 -4.33 -21.36
N ALA A 55 -4.10 -5.06 -21.98
CA ALA A 55 -3.37 -6.13 -21.33
C ALA A 55 -1.86 -5.95 -21.52
N VAL A 56 -1.10 -6.12 -20.45
CA VAL A 56 0.37 -6.26 -20.52
C VAL A 56 0.67 -7.76 -20.68
N PRO A 57 1.28 -8.20 -21.79
CA PRO A 57 1.63 -9.60 -21.99
C PRO A 57 2.54 -10.15 -20.88
N ALA A 58 2.53 -11.47 -20.67
CA ALA A 58 3.36 -12.09 -19.63
C ALA A 58 4.85 -11.77 -19.83
N GLY A 59 5.55 -11.43 -18.75
CA GLY A 59 6.96 -11.02 -18.76
C GLY A 59 7.26 -9.69 -19.47
N ALA A 60 6.28 -9.05 -20.12
CA ALA A 60 6.47 -7.77 -20.79
C ALA A 60 6.44 -6.61 -19.77
N SER A 61 7.00 -5.47 -20.16
CA SER A 61 6.91 -4.24 -19.37
C SER A 61 6.22 -3.17 -20.19
N CYS A 62 5.27 -2.48 -19.58
CA CYS A 62 4.50 -1.41 -20.16
C CYS A 62 4.61 -0.17 -19.27
N THR A 63 4.93 0.99 -19.86
CA THR A 63 4.86 2.27 -19.17
C THR A 63 3.90 3.17 -19.90
N LEU A 64 2.85 3.64 -19.21
CA LEU A 64 1.93 4.64 -19.73
C LEU A 64 2.22 5.99 -19.07
N ILE A 65 2.48 7.00 -19.89
CA ILE A 65 2.80 8.36 -19.44
C ILE A 65 1.72 9.29 -19.96
N ASN A 66 1.09 10.06 -19.07
CA ASN A 66 0.03 11.02 -19.41
C ASN A 66 -1.05 10.44 -20.34
N SER A 67 -1.40 9.17 -20.14
CA SER A 67 -2.26 8.39 -21.04
C SER A 67 -3.52 7.93 -20.33
N ARG A 68 -4.52 7.51 -21.10
CA ARG A 68 -5.81 7.05 -20.57
C ARG A 68 -6.22 5.72 -21.17
N VAL A 69 -6.63 4.79 -20.33
CA VAL A 69 -7.30 3.54 -20.71
C VAL A 69 -8.78 3.67 -20.34
N THR A 70 -9.69 3.55 -21.32
CA THR A 70 -11.14 3.72 -21.05
C THR A 70 -11.81 2.47 -20.50
N GLY A 71 -11.13 1.32 -20.54
CA GLY A 71 -11.59 0.05 -19.98
C GLY A 71 -10.71 -0.45 -18.84
N ASN A 72 -10.70 -1.77 -18.68
CA ASN A 72 -9.94 -2.46 -17.64
C ASN A 72 -8.50 -2.72 -18.11
N VAL A 73 -7.58 -2.80 -17.15
CA VAL A 73 -6.18 -3.16 -17.38
C VAL A 73 -5.88 -4.50 -16.70
N VAL A 74 -5.27 -5.43 -17.45
CA VAL A 74 -4.80 -6.72 -16.93
C VAL A 74 -3.29 -6.82 -17.12
N VAL A 75 -2.56 -6.91 -16.00
CA VAL A 75 -1.11 -7.16 -15.97
C VAL A 75 -0.92 -8.65 -15.76
N ARG A 76 -0.52 -9.36 -16.82
CA ARG A 76 -0.36 -10.82 -16.79
C ARG A 76 0.86 -11.23 -15.96
N ALA A 77 1.02 -12.53 -15.77
CA ALA A 77 2.07 -13.07 -14.93
C ALA A 77 3.47 -12.53 -15.30
N GLU A 78 4.28 -12.21 -14.30
CA GLU A 78 5.64 -11.68 -14.42
C GLU A 78 5.77 -10.35 -15.18
N ALA A 79 4.66 -9.76 -15.60
CA ALA A 79 4.66 -8.50 -16.34
C ALA A 79 4.75 -7.29 -15.41
N ASN A 80 5.18 -6.15 -15.95
CA ASN A 80 5.28 -4.90 -15.19
C ASN A 80 4.45 -3.81 -15.86
N LEU A 81 3.74 -3.04 -15.05
CA LEU A 81 3.00 -1.86 -15.50
C LEU A 81 3.40 -0.64 -14.66
N GLY A 82 3.95 0.37 -15.32
CA GLY A 82 4.10 1.72 -14.76
C GLY A 82 3.03 2.65 -15.30
N LEU A 83 2.32 3.35 -14.43
CA LEU A 83 1.40 4.43 -14.77
C LEU A 83 1.95 5.74 -14.21
N GLU A 84 2.36 6.65 -15.08
CA GLU A 84 2.84 7.98 -14.70
C GLU A 84 1.87 9.05 -15.22
N GLY A 85 1.21 9.77 -14.31
CA GLY A 85 0.21 10.78 -14.70
C GLY A 85 -0.97 10.21 -15.50
N SER A 86 -1.18 8.89 -15.45
CA SER A 86 -2.09 8.16 -16.34
C SER A 86 -3.37 7.73 -15.63
N THR A 87 -4.44 7.56 -16.40
CA THR A 87 -5.77 7.20 -15.89
C THR A 87 -6.25 5.85 -16.41
N VAL A 88 -6.80 5.02 -15.54
CA VAL A 88 -7.57 3.82 -15.86
C VAL A 88 -9.01 4.04 -15.42
N ASP A 89 -9.93 4.05 -16.37
CA ASP A 89 -11.37 4.25 -16.10
C ASP A 89 -12.03 3.01 -15.48
N GLY A 90 -11.46 1.83 -15.72
CA GLY A 90 -11.96 0.56 -15.20
C GLY A 90 -11.12 0.01 -14.04
N ASP A 91 -11.21 -1.31 -13.90
CA ASP A 91 -10.43 -2.09 -12.93
C ASP A 91 -8.99 -2.31 -13.42
N LEU A 92 -8.07 -2.40 -12.47
CA LEU A 92 -6.68 -2.78 -12.69
C LEU A 92 -6.43 -4.10 -11.98
N THR A 93 -6.07 -5.17 -12.70
CA THR A 93 -5.78 -6.47 -12.10
C THR A 93 -4.38 -6.95 -12.46
N ALA A 94 -3.56 -7.21 -11.45
CA ALA A 94 -2.20 -7.71 -11.54
C ALA A 94 -2.15 -9.17 -11.07
N HIS A 95 -1.53 -10.04 -11.84
CA HIS A 95 -1.46 -11.49 -11.61
C HIS A 95 -0.10 -11.93 -11.06
N ALA A 96 0.10 -13.26 -10.96
CA ALA A 96 1.26 -13.88 -10.34
C ALA A 96 2.60 -13.23 -10.74
N ALA A 97 3.42 -12.87 -9.76
CA ALA A 97 4.73 -12.25 -9.92
C ALA A 97 4.78 -10.95 -10.75
N SER A 98 3.62 -10.35 -11.06
CA SER A 98 3.57 -9.06 -11.75
C SER A 98 3.88 -7.90 -10.80
N PHE A 99 4.23 -6.75 -11.36
CA PHE A 99 4.49 -5.53 -10.60
C PHE A 99 3.68 -4.36 -11.16
N VAL A 100 3.08 -3.57 -10.28
CA VAL A 100 2.37 -2.34 -10.66
C VAL A 100 2.96 -1.15 -9.91
N ASP A 101 3.28 -0.09 -10.65
CA ASP A 101 3.75 1.18 -10.12
C ASP A 101 2.83 2.31 -10.59
N LEU A 102 2.06 2.89 -9.67
CA LEU A 102 1.14 3.99 -9.94
C LEU A 102 1.70 5.29 -9.36
N ILE A 103 2.06 6.24 -10.21
CA ILE A 103 2.65 7.51 -9.79
C ILE A 103 1.87 8.68 -10.40
N GLY A 104 1.23 9.49 -9.55
CA GLY A 104 0.46 10.65 -10.02
C GLY A 104 -0.75 10.27 -10.87
N GLY A 105 -1.26 9.04 -10.74
CA GLY A 105 -2.29 8.48 -11.62
C GLY A 105 -3.66 8.36 -10.98
N THR A 106 -4.63 7.86 -11.76
CA THR A 106 -5.97 7.54 -11.28
C THR A 106 -6.40 6.16 -11.71
N VAL A 107 -6.94 5.35 -10.79
CA VAL A 107 -7.67 4.11 -11.11
C VAL A 107 -9.07 4.22 -10.53
N ARG A 108 -10.08 4.35 -11.40
CA ARG A 108 -11.48 4.56 -10.98
C ARG A 108 -12.16 3.28 -10.52
N GLY A 109 -11.70 2.13 -10.99
CA GLY A 109 -12.14 0.81 -10.53
C GLY A 109 -11.30 0.28 -9.38
N THR A 110 -11.40 -1.02 -9.13
CA THR A 110 -10.60 -1.70 -8.12
C THR A 110 -9.22 -2.03 -8.65
N THR A 111 -8.19 -1.72 -7.88
CA THR A 111 -6.82 -2.22 -8.05
C THR A 111 -6.68 -3.54 -7.31
N ARG A 112 -6.39 -4.63 -8.03
CA ARG A 112 -6.28 -5.98 -7.49
C ARG A 112 -4.89 -6.55 -7.72
N LEU A 113 -4.19 -6.91 -6.65
CA LEU A 113 -2.94 -7.64 -6.71
C LEU A 113 -3.22 -9.10 -6.31
N ARG A 114 -2.93 -10.05 -7.20
CA ARG A 114 -3.17 -11.49 -6.99
C ARG A 114 -1.87 -12.25 -7.20
N ASP A 115 -1.26 -12.67 -6.10
CA ASP A 115 0.04 -13.34 -6.07
C ASP A 115 1.15 -12.50 -6.76
N ALA A 116 0.97 -11.18 -6.78
CA ALA A 116 1.87 -10.25 -7.46
C ALA A 116 3.21 -10.16 -6.72
N PHE A 117 4.26 -9.75 -7.42
CA PHE A 117 5.51 -9.40 -6.76
C PHE A 117 5.28 -8.26 -5.76
N GLY A 118 4.51 -7.25 -6.17
CA GLY A 118 4.07 -6.17 -5.30
C GLY A 118 3.42 -5.03 -6.07
N GLY A 119 3.03 -3.98 -5.35
CA GLY A 119 2.49 -2.77 -5.95
C GLY A 119 2.84 -1.51 -5.18
N VAL A 120 3.03 -0.42 -5.91
CA VAL A 120 3.24 0.93 -5.38
C VAL A 120 2.10 1.82 -5.86
N VAL A 121 1.54 2.59 -4.93
CA VAL A 121 0.54 3.64 -5.20
C VAL A 121 1.05 4.94 -4.59
N GLU A 122 1.67 5.77 -5.41
CA GLU A 122 2.30 7.02 -4.99
C GLU A 122 1.55 8.22 -5.59
N SER A 123 1.23 9.20 -4.74
CA SER A 123 0.59 10.46 -5.18
C SER A 123 -0.61 10.26 -6.10
N SER A 124 -1.40 9.20 -5.89
CA SER A 124 -2.41 8.73 -6.83
C SER A 124 -3.80 8.66 -6.19
N ASP A 125 -4.83 8.67 -7.02
CA ASP A 125 -6.23 8.48 -6.63
C ASP A 125 -6.71 7.09 -7.10
N VAL A 126 -6.95 6.18 -6.17
CA VAL A 126 -7.47 4.83 -6.46
C VAL A 126 -8.83 4.65 -5.79
N GLN A 127 -9.75 3.91 -6.40
CA GLN A 127 -11.06 3.71 -5.76
C GLN A 127 -10.97 2.69 -4.63
N GLN A 128 -10.70 1.43 -4.94
CA GLN A 128 -10.57 0.35 -3.94
C GLN A 128 -9.29 -0.42 -4.22
N VAL A 129 -8.60 -0.88 -3.17
CA VAL A 129 -7.42 -1.75 -3.30
C VAL A 129 -7.68 -3.07 -2.59
N SER A 130 -7.43 -4.18 -3.30
CA SER A 130 -7.45 -5.53 -2.73
C SER A 130 -6.19 -6.29 -3.07
N VAL A 131 -5.53 -6.85 -2.06
CA VAL A 131 -4.27 -7.59 -2.19
C VAL A 131 -4.46 -8.99 -1.64
N ALA A 132 -3.99 -9.99 -2.38
CA ALA A 132 -3.98 -11.38 -1.94
C ALA A 132 -2.66 -12.05 -2.34
N GLY A 133 -1.95 -12.61 -1.37
CA GLY A 133 -0.73 -13.41 -1.56
C GLY A 133 0.40 -12.68 -2.26
N SER A 134 0.42 -11.35 -2.23
CA SER A 134 1.39 -10.54 -2.97
C SER A 134 2.56 -10.15 -2.07
N GLY A 135 3.74 -9.87 -2.63
CA GLY A 135 4.92 -9.60 -1.81
C GLY A 135 4.81 -8.33 -0.96
N PHE A 136 4.26 -7.26 -1.53
CA PHE A 136 3.97 -6.03 -0.81
C PHE A 136 2.94 -5.12 -1.49
N LEU A 137 2.35 -4.23 -0.71
CA LEU A 137 1.69 -3.01 -1.14
C LEU A 137 2.26 -1.83 -0.36
N ILE A 138 2.76 -0.83 -1.07
CA ILE A 138 3.10 0.48 -0.50
C ILE A 138 2.15 1.51 -1.09
N THR A 139 1.48 2.27 -0.24
CA THR A 139 0.73 3.46 -0.66
C THR A 139 1.30 4.68 0.03
N ASP A 140 1.79 5.65 -0.75
CA ASP A 140 2.38 6.90 -0.26
C ASP A 140 1.64 8.11 -0.83
N ARG A 141 1.26 9.06 0.03
CA ARG A 141 0.59 10.33 -0.34
C ARG A 141 -0.58 10.15 -1.30
N SER A 142 -1.30 9.05 -1.16
CA SER A 142 -2.37 8.67 -2.08
C SER A 142 -3.74 8.66 -1.39
N THR A 143 -4.78 8.86 -2.20
CA THR A 143 -6.17 8.83 -1.74
C THR A 143 -6.84 7.54 -2.24
N HIS A 144 -7.49 6.83 -1.33
CA HIS A 144 -8.31 5.67 -1.64
C HIS A 144 -9.77 6.05 -1.44
N GLY A 145 -10.61 5.89 -2.47
CA GLY A 145 -12.03 6.23 -2.43
C GLY A 145 -12.89 5.26 -1.60
N ALA A 146 -12.34 4.10 -1.24
CA ALA A 146 -12.98 3.03 -0.49
C ALA A 146 -11.93 2.26 0.35
N SER A 147 -12.28 1.05 0.77
CA SER A 147 -11.46 0.24 1.68
C SER A 147 -10.19 -0.32 1.02
N LEU A 148 -9.16 -0.50 1.83
CA LEU A 148 -7.97 -1.28 1.55
C LEU A 148 -8.11 -2.64 2.23
N VAL A 149 -8.04 -3.73 1.46
CA VAL A 149 -8.08 -5.09 2.00
C VAL A 149 -6.82 -5.83 1.56
N SER A 150 -6.06 -6.37 2.50
CA SER A 150 -4.85 -7.15 2.23
C SER A 150 -4.88 -8.50 2.94
N GLN A 151 -4.34 -9.51 2.28
CA GLN A 151 -4.15 -10.84 2.83
C GLN A 151 -2.82 -11.43 2.37
N GLY A 152 -2.00 -11.88 3.31
CA GLY A 152 -0.74 -12.56 3.00
C GLY A 152 0.28 -11.68 2.28
N SER A 153 0.39 -10.40 2.65
CA SER A 153 1.30 -9.42 2.04
C SER A 153 2.05 -8.60 3.08
N GLN A 154 3.00 -7.76 2.67
CA GLN A 154 3.44 -6.62 3.48
C GLN A 154 2.60 -5.40 3.10
N THR A 155 2.00 -4.71 4.07
CA THR A 155 1.17 -3.52 3.80
C THR A 155 1.72 -2.30 4.50
N VAL A 156 2.08 -1.26 3.74
CA VAL A 156 2.57 0.01 4.27
C VAL A 156 1.75 1.17 3.71
N VAL A 157 1.23 2.00 4.60
CA VAL A 157 0.43 3.19 4.27
C VAL A 157 1.12 4.42 4.85
N LEU A 158 1.56 5.34 3.98
CA LEU A 158 2.36 6.52 4.31
C LEU A 158 1.64 7.79 3.85
N SER A 159 1.46 8.75 4.76
CA SER A 159 0.95 10.09 4.46
C SER A 159 -0.33 10.10 3.59
N GLY A 160 -1.17 9.07 3.72
CA GLY A 160 -2.27 8.78 2.81
C GLY A 160 -3.66 8.95 3.45
N ARG A 161 -4.70 8.88 2.61
CA ARG A 161 -6.09 8.89 3.08
C ARG A 161 -6.86 7.69 2.53
N ILE A 162 -7.43 6.89 3.42
CA ILE A 162 -8.33 5.77 3.07
C ILE A 162 -9.76 6.13 3.46
N ASN A 163 -10.63 6.37 2.47
CA ASN A 163 -12.05 6.67 2.70
C ASN A 163 -12.87 5.37 2.88
N GLY A 164 -12.45 4.54 3.85
CA GLY A 164 -13.02 3.25 4.13
C GLY A 164 -12.24 2.55 5.22
N ASP A 165 -12.39 1.24 5.32
CA ASP A 165 -11.64 0.44 6.27
C ASP A 165 -10.27 0.05 5.71
N VAL A 166 -9.30 -0.14 6.59
CA VAL A 166 -8.08 -0.90 6.31
C VAL A 166 -8.20 -2.23 7.02
N ARG A 167 -8.17 -3.35 6.28
CA ARG A 167 -8.21 -4.70 6.84
C ARG A 167 -7.05 -5.52 6.30
N THR A 168 -6.18 -6.00 7.17
CA THR A 168 -5.08 -6.91 6.83
C THR A 168 -5.27 -8.24 7.56
N SER A 169 -4.94 -9.36 6.91
CA SER A 169 -5.07 -10.71 7.49
C SER A 169 -3.94 -11.62 7.05
N GLY A 170 -3.16 -12.14 8.01
CA GLY A 170 -1.97 -12.95 7.73
C GLY A 170 -0.90 -12.18 6.97
N ASP A 171 -0.92 -10.85 7.03
CA ASP A 171 0.10 -10.02 6.42
C ASP A 171 1.42 -10.20 7.20
N VAL A 172 2.55 -10.13 6.50
CA VAL A 172 3.87 -10.17 7.16
C VAL A 172 4.04 -8.97 8.08
N LEU A 173 3.54 -7.80 7.68
CA LEU A 173 3.45 -6.62 8.54
C LEU A 173 2.32 -5.69 8.09
N THR A 174 1.87 -4.83 8.98
CA THR A 174 0.97 -3.72 8.65
C THR A 174 1.43 -2.46 9.34
N ASP A 175 2.01 -1.53 8.59
CA ASP A 175 2.54 -0.28 9.11
C ASP A 175 1.76 0.92 8.53
N LEU A 176 1.25 1.78 9.42
CA LEU A 176 0.45 2.96 9.11
C LEU A 176 1.15 4.20 9.69
N HIS A 177 1.56 5.13 8.84
CA HIS A 177 2.26 6.35 9.23
C HIS A 177 1.58 7.58 8.66
N ASP A 178 1.38 8.60 9.50
CA ASP A 178 0.92 9.94 9.10
C ASP A 178 -0.36 9.92 8.24
N SER A 179 -1.27 8.98 8.52
CA SER A 179 -2.36 8.66 7.60
C SER A 179 -3.73 8.82 8.24
N VAL A 180 -4.74 9.00 7.39
CA VAL A 180 -6.14 9.12 7.81
C VAL A 180 -6.96 7.96 7.28
N ILE A 181 -7.66 7.25 8.18
CA ILE A 181 -8.60 6.18 7.84
C ILE A 181 -9.98 6.59 8.35
N THR A 182 -10.95 6.75 7.44
CA THR A 182 -12.30 7.15 7.84
C THR A 182 -13.14 5.99 8.39
N GLY A 183 -12.71 4.76 8.13
CA GLY A 183 -13.32 3.54 8.65
C GLY A 183 -12.49 2.93 9.78
N ARG A 184 -12.59 1.61 9.90
CA ARG A 184 -11.87 0.80 10.89
C ARG A 184 -10.49 0.43 10.42
N LEU A 185 -9.56 0.29 11.36
CA LEU A 185 -8.29 -0.41 11.16
C LEU A 185 -8.41 -1.79 11.81
N VAL A 186 -8.27 -2.85 11.03
CA VAL A 186 -8.23 -4.23 11.52
C VAL A 186 -6.94 -4.88 11.05
N VAL A 187 -6.07 -5.21 11.99
CA VAL A 187 -4.86 -5.99 11.76
C VAL A 187 -5.07 -7.37 12.37
N ASP A 188 -5.08 -8.39 11.54
CA ASP A 188 -5.27 -9.78 11.94
C ASP A 188 -4.04 -10.61 11.58
N GLN A 189 -3.39 -11.20 12.58
CA GLN A 189 -2.27 -12.11 12.42
C GLN A 189 -1.09 -11.49 11.64
N ALA A 190 -0.56 -10.36 12.11
CA ALA A 190 0.65 -9.80 11.52
C ALA A 190 1.90 -10.57 12.01
N GLU A 191 2.68 -11.17 11.10
CA GLU A 191 3.79 -12.06 11.45
C GLU A 191 4.96 -11.32 12.12
N LEU A 192 5.35 -10.17 11.58
CA LEU A 192 6.37 -9.26 12.11
C LEU A 192 5.73 -8.07 12.84
N GLY A 193 4.46 -8.19 13.22
CA GLY A 193 3.75 -7.17 13.98
C GLY A 193 3.27 -5.98 13.16
N SER A 194 2.92 -4.90 13.85
CA SER A 194 2.28 -3.74 13.24
C SER A 194 2.61 -2.45 13.97
N VAL A 195 2.80 -1.38 13.20
CA VAL A 195 3.07 -0.05 13.73
C VAL A 195 2.00 0.94 13.27
N THR A 196 1.42 1.71 14.18
CA THR A 196 0.49 2.79 13.85
C THR A 196 0.98 4.09 14.47
N CYS A 197 1.31 5.07 13.63
CA CYS A 197 2.01 6.28 14.03
C CYS A 197 1.41 7.55 13.41
N ARG A 198 1.24 8.59 14.23
CA ARG A 198 0.73 9.92 13.80
C ARG A 198 -0.52 9.83 12.93
N SER A 199 -1.41 8.89 13.22
CA SER A 199 -2.54 8.58 12.36
C SER A 199 -3.86 8.93 13.03
N GLU A 200 -4.84 9.31 12.20
CA GLU A 200 -6.23 9.50 12.61
C GLU A 200 -7.08 8.38 12.05
N ILE A 201 -7.73 7.63 12.94
CA ILE A 201 -8.66 6.56 12.58
C ILE A 201 -10.01 6.92 13.15
N ASP A 202 -11.00 7.21 12.30
CA ASP A 202 -12.30 7.74 12.74
C ASP A 202 -13.17 6.70 13.46
N ALA A 203 -12.89 5.41 13.26
CA ALA A 203 -13.63 4.31 13.87
C ALA A 203 -12.74 3.45 14.80
N ASN A 204 -13.16 2.21 15.03
CA ASN A 204 -12.47 1.27 15.92
C ASN A 204 -11.15 0.78 15.29
N VAL A 205 -10.16 0.58 16.16
CA VAL A 205 -8.92 -0.11 15.85
C VAL A 205 -8.93 -1.48 16.53
N THR A 206 -8.60 -2.51 15.78
CA THR A 206 -8.46 -3.87 16.31
C THR A 206 -7.14 -4.47 15.82
N VAL A 207 -6.29 -4.90 16.75
CA VAL A 207 -5.10 -5.70 16.43
C VAL A 207 -5.20 -7.02 17.16
N ARG A 208 -5.19 -8.13 16.41
CA ARG A 208 -5.33 -9.45 17.00
C ARG A 208 -4.42 -10.51 16.41
N GLY A 209 -4.01 -11.46 17.24
CA GLY A 209 -3.24 -12.63 16.80
C GLY A 209 -1.86 -12.31 16.21
N SER A 210 -1.34 -11.10 16.37
CA SER A 210 -0.03 -10.72 15.83
C SER A 210 1.09 -11.45 16.58
N ALA A 211 2.05 -11.99 15.83
CA ALA A 211 3.09 -12.85 16.38
C ALA A 211 4.27 -12.06 16.97
N ASP A 212 4.49 -10.83 16.49
CA ASP A 212 5.54 -9.94 16.95
C ASP A 212 4.95 -8.57 17.36
N LEU A 213 5.83 -7.61 17.64
CA LEU A 213 5.52 -6.35 18.31
C LEU A 213 4.37 -5.55 17.68
N VAL A 214 3.47 -5.07 18.53
CA VAL A 214 2.39 -4.15 18.19
C VAL A 214 2.66 -2.80 18.84
N GLN A 215 2.91 -1.76 18.03
CA GLN A 215 3.11 -0.39 18.51
C GLN A 215 1.96 0.52 18.04
N LEU A 216 1.30 1.17 19.00
CA LEU A 216 0.40 2.29 18.73
C LEU A 216 0.92 3.55 19.41
N GLY A 217 1.35 4.50 18.59
CA GLY A 217 1.85 5.81 19.04
C GLY A 217 3.34 5.76 19.35
N GLU A 218 3.77 6.54 20.35
CA GLU A 218 5.16 6.58 20.79
C GLU A 218 5.65 5.17 21.19
N GLY A 219 6.93 4.86 20.96
CA GLY A 219 7.44 3.54 21.30
C GLY A 219 8.90 3.33 20.97
N THR A 220 9.37 2.12 21.24
CA THR A 220 10.79 1.76 21.11
C THR A 220 11.17 1.21 19.75
N PHE A 221 10.19 0.78 18.95
CA PHE A 221 10.41 0.09 17.68
C PHE A 221 10.38 1.03 16.46
N ALA A 222 9.61 2.12 16.55
CA ALA A 222 9.60 3.21 15.57
C ALA A 222 9.53 4.56 16.30
N ASP A 223 10.25 5.58 15.80
CA ASP A 223 10.14 6.93 16.34
C ASP A 223 8.80 7.54 15.89
N CYS A 224 7.84 7.51 16.80
CA CYS A 224 6.45 7.76 16.50
C CYS A 224 5.84 8.80 17.41
N GLU A 225 4.82 9.47 16.87
CA GLU A 225 3.97 10.39 17.60
C GLU A 225 2.60 9.77 17.82
N PHE A 226 1.82 10.38 18.71
CA PHE A 226 0.49 9.91 19.09
C PHE A 226 -0.47 9.71 17.91
N ASN A 227 -1.41 8.78 18.08
CA ASN A 227 -2.57 8.64 17.20
C ASN A 227 -3.83 9.25 17.81
N VAL A 228 -4.82 9.51 16.97
CA VAL A 228 -6.18 9.90 17.36
C VAL A 228 -7.15 8.83 16.88
N LEU A 229 -7.74 8.10 17.84
CA LEU A 229 -8.66 7.00 17.59
C LEU A 229 -10.08 7.45 17.93
N GLY A 230 -10.96 7.45 16.94
CA GLY A 230 -12.33 7.89 17.03
C GLY A 230 -13.26 6.91 17.72
N GLY A 231 -12.93 5.62 17.66
CA GLY A 231 -13.65 4.56 18.35
C GLY A 231 -12.81 3.85 19.43
N ASP A 232 -13.13 2.58 19.64
CA ASP A 232 -12.46 1.71 20.61
C ASP A 232 -11.12 1.23 20.08
N LEU A 233 -10.17 0.99 20.98
CA LEU A 233 -8.95 0.24 20.71
C LEU A 233 -9.07 -1.15 21.35
N VAL A 234 -9.04 -2.19 20.52
CA VAL A 234 -9.13 -3.59 20.95
C VAL A 234 -7.85 -4.33 20.59
N LEU A 235 -7.19 -4.88 21.61
CA LEU A 235 -5.96 -5.66 21.48
C LEU A 235 -6.20 -7.07 21.99
N GLN A 236 -6.19 -8.05 21.09
CA GLN A 236 -6.66 -9.39 21.44
C GLN A 236 -5.72 -10.51 20.99
N ASP A 237 -5.43 -11.45 21.88
CA ASP A 237 -4.73 -12.70 21.54
C ASP A 237 -3.37 -12.49 20.82
N ASN A 238 -2.71 -11.35 21.02
CA ASN A 238 -1.40 -11.10 20.42
C ASN A 238 -0.30 -11.76 21.25
N LEU A 239 0.70 -12.32 20.56
CA LEU A 239 1.82 -13.04 21.17
C LEU A 239 3.01 -12.12 21.42
N GLY A 240 3.22 -11.16 20.51
CA GLY A 240 4.28 -10.16 20.62
C GLY A 240 4.05 -9.13 21.73
N ALA A 241 5.10 -8.38 22.06
CA ALA A 241 5.00 -7.27 23.00
C ALA A 241 4.07 -6.18 22.45
N ILE A 242 3.30 -5.54 23.33
CA ILE A 242 2.37 -4.48 22.94
C ILE A 242 2.75 -3.19 23.66
N GLU A 243 2.96 -2.13 22.88
CA GLU A 243 3.22 -0.77 23.34
C GLU A 243 2.10 0.16 22.86
N VAL A 244 1.36 0.76 23.79
CA VAL A 244 0.32 1.74 23.50
C VAL A 244 0.70 3.03 24.23
N ASN A 245 1.27 4.02 23.55
CA ASN A 245 1.71 5.25 24.21
C ASN A 245 1.22 6.54 23.53
N GLY A 246 0.89 7.53 24.34
CA GLY A 246 0.58 8.90 23.89
C GLY A 246 -0.76 9.07 23.16
N ASN A 247 -1.52 7.99 22.92
CA ASN A 247 -2.70 8.03 22.06
C ASN A 247 -3.88 8.79 22.67
N VAL A 248 -4.74 9.35 21.82
CA VAL A 248 -6.07 9.84 22.20
C VAL A 248 -7.11 8.83 21.75
N ILE A 249 -7.78 8.17 22.69
CA ILE A 249 -8.75 7.10 22.43
C ILE A 249 -10.11 7.61 22.86
N ARG A 250 -11.01 7.85 21.89
CA ARG A 250 -12.35 8.41 22.17
C ARG A 250 -13.31 7.35 22.70
N GLY A 251 -13.10 6.08 22.39
CA GLY A 251 -13.84 4.94 22.93
C GLY A 251 -13.14 4.25 24.10
N ASP A 252 -13.42 2.96 24.27
CA ASP A 252 -12.82 2.09 25.27
C ASP A 252 -11.43 1.59 24.82
N LEU A 253 -10.58 1.26 25.79
CA LEU A 253 -9.32 0.54 25.60
C LEU A 253 -9.44 -0.85 26.20
N GLY A 254 -9.66 -1.85 25.34
CA GLY A 254 -9.86 -3.24 25.75
C GLY A 254 -8.70 -4.15 25.36
N CYS A 255 -8.20 -4.91 26.32
CA CYS A 255 -7.11 -5.85 26.11
C CYS A 255 -7.43 -7.21 26.72
N ASP A 256 -7.44 -8.26 25.91
CA ASP A 256 -7.82 -9.60 26.33
C ASP A 256 -6.97 -10.68 25.65
N GLY A 257 -6.64 -11.74 26.38
CA GLY A 257 -5.93 -12.90 25.83
C GLY A 257 -4.50 -12.67 25.31
N ASN A 258 -3.93 -11.46 25.43
CA ASN A 258 -2.55 -11.21 24.97
C ASN A 258 -1.53 -11.94 25.86
N GLU A 259 -0.48 -12.50 25.27
CA GLU A 259 0.51 -13.33 25.98
C GLU A 259 1.24 -12.55 27.07
N SER A 260 1.72 -11.35 26.71
CA SER A 260 2.24 -10.37 27.67
C SER A 260 1.20 -9.28 27.90
N ALA A 261 1.05 -8.84 29.16
CA ALA A 261 0.21 -7.69 29.47
C ALA A 261 0.71 -6.46 28.67
N PRO A 262 -0.17 -5.73 27.97
CA PRO A 262 0.24 -4.53 27.25
C PRO A 262 0.89 -3.51 28.18
N THR A 263 1.83 -2.74 27.64
CA THR A 263 2.44 -1.61 28.33
C THR A 263 2.01 -0.31 27.68
N GLY A 264 1.96 0.76 28.47
CA GLY A 264 1.53 2.04 27.95
C GLY A 264 1.62 3.21 28.91
N ALA A 265 1.93 4.38 28.38
CA ALA A 265 2.00 5.64 29.11
C ALA A 265 1.39 6.79 28.29
N GLY A 266 0.89 7.82 28.97
CA GLY A 266 0.45 9.06 28.31
C GLY A 266 -0.82 8.95 27.45
N ASN A 267 -1.52 7.80 27.45
CA ASN A 267 -2.79 7.67 26.74
C ASN A 267 -3.89 8.48 27.41
N ARG A 268 -4.72 9.13 26.60
CA ARG A 268 -5.96 9.79 27.02
C ARG A 268 -7.14 8.97 26.53
N VAL A 269 -7.63 8.09 27.40
CA VAL A 269 -8.82 7.25 27.14
C VAL A 269 -10.06 7.95 27.69
N ARG A 270 -11.08 8.14 26.86
CA ARG A 270 -12.38 8.71 27.30
C ARG A 270 -13.32 7.64 27.86
N GLY A 271 -13.27 6.44 27.29
CA GLY A 271 -14.02 5.28 27.76
C GLY A 271 -13.35 4.59 28.94
N GLN A 272 -13.64 3.30 29.09
CA GLN A 272 -13.06 2.44 30.11
C GLN A 272 -11.77 1.77 29.62
N GLN A 273 -10.87 1.53 30.56
CA GLN A 273 -9.75 0.62 30.36
C GLN A 273 -10.14 -0.75 30.90
N LEU A 274 -10.07 -1.78 30.05
CA LEU A 274 -10.66 -3.10 30.33
C LEU A 274 -9.62 -4.22 30.21
N GLY A 275 -9.87 -5.30 30.96
CA GLY A 275 -9.05 -6.51 30.93
C GLY A 275 -7.60 -6.22 31.34
N GLN A 276 -6.65 -6.71 30.55
CA GLN A 276 -5.22 -6.53 30.79
C GLN A 276 -4.77 -5.06 30.73
N CYS A 277 -5.60 -4.17 30.19
CA CYS A 277 -5.31 -2.73 30.10
C CYS A 277 -5.91 -1.90 31.25
N ALA A 278 -6.64 -2.51 32.19
CA ALA A 278 -7.24 -1.80 33.33
C ALA A 278 -6.21 -1.05 34.18
N ASP A 279 -5.03 -1.66 34.37
CA ASP A 279 -3.88 -1.09 35.10
C ASP A 279 -2.70 -0.82 34.16
N LEU A 280 -2.98 -0.35 32.93
CA LEU A 280 -1.95 -0.10 31.91
C LEU A 280 -0.86 0.84 32.46
N ALA A 281 0.37 0.34 32.51
CA ALA A 281 1.52 1.06 33.04
C ALA A 281 2.67 1.09 32.03
N ALA A 282 3.54 2.08 32.18
CA ALA A 282 4.75 2.20 31.36
C ALA A 282 5.60 0.93 31.46
N ALA A 283 6.25 0.55 30.35
CA ALA A 283 7.22 -0.53 30.37
C ALA A 283 8.29 -0.26 31.43
N ALA A 284 8.59 -1.27 32.25
CA ALA A 284 9.70 -1.17 33.18
C ALA A 284 11.00 -0.96 32.39
N PRO A 285 11.96 -0.15 32.86
CA PRO A 285 13.25 0.01 32.18
C PRO A 285 13.89 -1.36 31.99
N ALA A 286 14.04 -1.80 30.74
CA ALA A 286 14.67 -3.06 30.44
C ALA A 286 16.15 -2.98 30.85
N LEU A 287 16.53 -3.70 31.91
CA LEU A 287 17.93 -3.89 32.30
C LEU A 287 18.58 -4.83 31.27
N GLY A 288 19.09 -4.27 30.18
CA GLY A 288 19.94 -4.95 29.22
C GLY A 288 19.19 -5.92 28.28
N SER A 289 18.80 -5.42 27.11
CA SER A 289 18.60 -6.25 25.92
C SER A 289 18.87 -5.41 24.68
N SER A 290 20.12 -5.44 24.21
CA SER A 290 20.48 -4.95 22.88
C SER A 290 20.35 -6.11 21.88
N ARG A 291 19.12 -6.52 21.57
CA ARG A 291 18.90 -7.09 20.25
C ARG A 291 18.64 -5.92 19.33
N ALA A 292 19.54 -5.71 18.38
CA ALA A 292 19.27 -4.87 17.22
C ALA A 292 18.15 -5.56 16.41
N ALA A 293 16.91 -5.45 16.88
CA ALA A 293 15.77 -5.59 15.99
C ALA A 293 15.92 -4.49 14.95
N THR A 294 15.82 -4.84 13.66
CA THR A 294 15.63 -3.83 12.61
C THR A 294 14.40 -3.03 13.00
N SER A 295 14.56 -1.72 13.17
CA SER A 295 13.43 -0.84 13.52
C SER A 295 12.34 -0.92 12.45
N ALA A 296 11.11 -0.49 12.75
CA ALA A 296 10.07 -0.42 11.71
C ALA A 296 10.53 0.46 10.55
N GLU A 297 11.25 1.54 10.86
CA GLU A 297 11.80 2.48 9.89
C GLU A 297 12.80 1.80 8.95
N ASP A 298 13.71 0.98 9.48
CA ASP A 298 14.66 0.22 8.66
C ASP A 298 13.94 -0.77 7.73
N ARG A 299 12.87 -1.42 8.21
CA ARG A 299 12.05 -2.34 7.39
C ARG A 299 11.33 -1.58 6.27
N ILE A 300 10.69 -0.47 6.60
CA ILE A 300 9.99 0.38 5.62
C ILE A 300 10.99 0.93 4.60
N ALA A 301 12.16 1.41 5.05
CA ALA A 301 13.23 1.89 4.17
C ALA A 301 13.67 0.81 3.19
N GLY A 302 13.96 -0.41 3.68
CA GLY A 302 14.34 -1.53 2.84
C GLY A 302 13.25 -1.94 1.84
N LEU A 303 11.98 -1.88 2.26
CA LEU A 303 10.86 -2.18 1.37
C LEU A 303 10.69 -1.12 0.27
N ILE A 304 10.81 0.16 0.62
CA ILE A 304 10.76 1.28 -0.33
C ILE A 304 11.92 1.21 -1.31
N ASP A 305 13.15 0.95 -0.84
CA ASP A 305 14.33 0.81 -1.70
C ASP A 305 14.16 -0.37 -2.67
N GLY A 306 13.70 -1.52 -2.18
CA GLY A 306 13.42 -2.69 -3.03
C GLY A 306 12.31 -2.45 -4.06
N ALA A 307 11.27 -1.70 -3.69
CA ALA A 307 10.22 -1.30 -4.61
C ALA A 307 10.74 -0.32 -5.67
N ALA A 308 11.58 0.64 -5.28
CA ALA A 308 12.20 1.60 -6.19
C ALA A 308 13.12 0.91 -7.21
N ASP A 309 13.93 -0.06 -6.77
CA ASP A 309 14.76 -0.89 -7.64
C ASP A 309 13.90 -1.67 -8.65
N ARG A 310 12.76 -2.22 -8.20
CA ARG A 310 11.82 -2.93 -9.09
C ARG A 310 11.21 -1.98 -10.12
N SER A 311 10.76 -0.79 -9.70
CA SER A 311 10.23 0.25 -10.58
C SER A 311 11.25 0.66 -11.63
N ALA A 312 12.50 0.91 -11.24
CA ALA A 312 13.57 1.27 -12.15
C ALA A 312 13.85 0.16 -13.18
N ALA A 313 13.88 -1.10 -12.74
CA ALA A 313 14.08 -2.24 -13.63
C ALA A 313 12.92 -2.42 -14.63
N ALA A 314 11.68 -2.23 -14.18
CA ALA A 314 10.48 -2.29 -15.02
C ALA A 314 10.45 -1.17 -16.07
N ALA A 315 10.74 0.07 -15.66
CA ALA A 315 10.80 1.21 -16.57
C ALA A 315 11.90 1.02 -17.64
N ALA A 316 13.11 0.62 -17.23
CA ALA A 316 14.19 0.32 -18.16
C ALA A 316 13.84 -0.84 -19.13
N ALA A 317 13.01 -1.79 -18.71
CA ALA A 317 12.51 -2.85 -19.59
C ALA A 317 11.49 -2.36 -20.61
N ALA A 318 10.58 -1.46 -20.23
CA ALA A 318 9.66 -0.81 -21.16
C ALA A 318 10.42 0.06 -22.18
N GLU A 319 11.38 0.87 -21.74
CA GLU A 319 12.20 1.70 -22.63
C GLU A 319 12.97 0.87 -23.65
N ARG A 320 13.56 -0.26 -23.23
CA ARG A 320 14.25 -1.21 -24.14
C ARG A 320 13.31 -1.84 -25.16
N ALA A 321 12.04 -2.04 -24.83
CA ALA A 321 11.04 -2.54 -25.78
C ALA A 321 10.60 -1.46 -26.80
N GLY A 322 10.90 -0.19 -26.55
CA GLY A 322 10.59 0.93 -27.43
C GLY A 322 9.14 1.42 -27.30
N PRO A 323 8.62 2.18 -28.29
CA PRO A 323 7.24 2.62 -28.30
C PRO A 323 6.26 1.44 -28.33
N ALA A 324 5.25 1.46 -27.46
CA ALA A 324 4.20 0.45 -27.47
C ALA A 324 3.36 0.55 -28.75
N ASN A 325 3.07 -0.61 -29.36
CA ASN A 325 2.20 -0.69 -30.53
C ASN A 325 0.75 -0.89 -30.08
N LEU A 326 0.04 0.22 -29.86
CA LEU A 326 -1.30 0.30 -29.26
C LEU A 326 -2.41 0.71 -30.25
#